data_AF-A0A2V9QVT3-F1
#
_entry.id   AF-A0A2V9QVT3-F1
#
_cell.length_a   1.000
_cell.length_b   1.000
_cell.length_c   1.000
_cell.angle_alpha   90.00
_cell.angle_beta   90.00
_cell.angle_gamma   90.00
#
_symmetry.space_group_name_H-M   'P 1'
#
loop_
_entity.id
_entity.type
_entity.pdbx_description
1 polymer ?
#
loop_
_entity_poly.entity_id
_entity_poly.type
_entity_poly.pdbx_seq_one_letter_code
_entity_poly.pdbx_strand_id
1 'polypeptide(L)'
;MQSEIKVGQRFKFNILSDKPSQERQAVVTRVLSNGEEGLGPEVDFYFAYWVEAYEVPETEAPTTLVFERGIDGNVYFDGRQVTITLLK
;
A
#
# COMPACT_ATOMS: atom_id res chain seq x y z
N MET A 1 -14.92 11.31 4.99
CA MET A 1 -14.66 10.77 3.63
C MET A 1 -13.20 10.37 3.59
N GLN A 2 -12.87 9.07 3.67
CA GLN A 2 -11.50 8.63 3.42
C GLN A 2 -11.21 8.87 1.93
N SER A 3 -10.08 9.51 1.64
CA SER A 3 -9.67 9.74 0.25
C SER A 3 -9.40 8.38 -0.40
N GLU A 4 -10.21 8.04 -1.40
CA GLU A 4 -9.99 6.85 -2.23
C GLU A 4 -8.65 7.02 -2.95
N ILE A 5 -7.73 6.08 -2.73
CA ILE A 5 -6.43 6.06 -3.41
C ILE A 5 -6.65 5.72 -4.88
N LYS A 6 -5.96 6.44 -5.79
CA LYS A 6 -6.17 6.33 -7.24
C LYS A 6 -4.89 5.97 -7.95
N VAL A 7 -5.01 5.31 -9.11
CA VAL A 7 -3.87 5.10 -10.02
C VAL A 7 -3.21 6.43 -10.37
N GLY A 8 -1.88 6.47 -10.35
CA GLY A 8 -1.06 7.67 -10.54
C GLY A 8 -0.88 8.52 -9.28
N GLN A 9 -1.60 8.23 -8.19
CA GLN A 9 -1.44 8.93 -6.92
C GLN A 9 -0.06 8.62 -6.33
N ARG A 10 0.71 9.67 -6.04
CA ARG A 10 1.97 9.54 -5.30
C ARG A 10 1.71 9.61 -3.81
N PHE A 11 2.45 8.83 -3.05
CA PHE A 11 2.38 8.84 -1.60
C PHE A 11 3.73 8.52 -0.98
N LYS A 12 3.92 9.00 0.24
CA LYS A 12 5.03 8.60 1.12
C LYS A 12 4.53 7.54 2.07
N PHE A 13 5.41 6.61 2.43
CA PHE A 13 5.10 5.58 3.40
C PHE A 13 6.28 5.26 4.31
N ASN A 14 5.94 4.82 5.52
CA ASN A 14 6.92 4.37 6.49
C ASN A 14 6.41 3.11 7.20
N ILE A 15 7.27 2.11 7.37
CA ILE A 15 6.93 0.89 8.13
C ILE A 15 6.92 1.25 9.61
N LEU A 16 5.81 0.96 10.30
CA LEU A 16 5.76 1.13 11.75
C LEU A 16 6.66 0.09 12.41
N SER A 17 7.71 0.57 13.07
CA SER A 17 8.63 -0.26 13.85
C SER A 17 9.27 0.56 14.97
N ASP A 18 9.82 -0.11 15.98
CA ASP A 18 10.52 0.55 17.10
C ASP A 18 11.82 1.25 16.68
N LYS A 19 12.30 1.00 15.45
CA LYS A 19 13.49 1.64 14.90
C LYS A 19 13.08 2.72 13.90
N PRO A 20 13.82 3.84 13.81
CA PRO A 20 13.58 4.82 12.77
C PRO A 20 13.80 4.18 11.40
N SER A 21 12.73 4.02 10.65
CA SER A 21 12.74 3.56 9.26
C SER A 21 12.74 4.77 8.32
N GLN A 22 13.46 4.63 7.22
CA GLN A 22 13.50 5.66 6.18
C GLN A 22 12.11 5.80 5.53
N GLU A 23 11.66 7.04 5.39
CA GLU A 23 10.47 7.35 4.62
C GLU A 23 10.74 7.08 3.14
N ARG A 24 9.83 6.33 2.51
CA ARG A 24 9.93 5.92 1.10
C ARG A 24 8.77 6.50 0.32
N GLN A 25 8.93 6.64 -0.99
CA GLN A 25 7.89 7.19 -1.86
C GLN A 25 7.49 6.17 -2.91
N ALA A 26 6.20 6.09 -3.20
CA ALA A 26 5.67 5.23 -4.24
C ALA A 26 4.58 5.95 -5.06
N VAL A 27 4.30 5.38 -6.22
CA VAL A 27 3.21 5.79 -7.11
C VAL A 27 2.31 4.60 -7.36
N VAL A 28 1.00 4.79 -7.16
CA VAL A 28 0.00 3.74 -7.35
C VAL A 28 -0.08 3.37 -8.83
N THR A 29 0.03 2.08 -9.12
CA THR A 29 -0.11 1.52 -10.46
C THR A 29 -1.47 0.88 -10.64
N ARG A 30 -1.96 0.19 -9.61
CA ARG A 30 -3.24 -0.55 -9.65
C ARG A 30 -3.90 -0.58 -8.27
N VAL A 31 -5.21 -0.68 -8.27
CA VAL A 31 -6.02 -1.02 -7.09
C VAL A 31 -6.72 -2.33 -7.42
N LEU A 32 -6.56 -3.33 -6.55
CA LEU A 32 -6.95 -4.71 -6.81
C LEU A 32 -7.92 -5.19 -5.73
N SER A 33 -8.89 -6.00 -6.14
CA SER A 33 -9.75 -6.73 -5.23
C SER A 33 -9.06 -8.01 -4.71
N ASN A 34 -9.58 -8.56 -3.61
CA ASN A 34 -9.12 -9.82 -3.06
C ASN A 34 -9.15 -10.98 -4.08
N GLY A 35 -10.15 -11.01 -4.96
CA GLY A 35 -10.25 -12.02 -6.00
C GLY A 35 -9.20 -11.87 -7.10
N GLU A 36 -8.78 -10.65 -7.41
CA GLU A 36 -7.69 -10.39 -8.36
C GLU A 36 -6.33 -10.83 -7.82
N GLU A 37 -6.15 -10.78 -6.49
CA GLU A 37 -4.99 -11.35 -5.80
C GLU A 37 -5.07 -12.90 -5.68
N GLY A 38 -6.13 -13.52 -6.20
CA GLY A 38 -6.33 -14.97 -6.17
C GLY A 38 -6.69 -15.52 -4.79
N LEU A 39 -7.15 -14.66 -3.87
CA LEU A 39 -7.52 -15.04 -2.52
C LEU A 39 -8.97 -15.53 -2.44
N GLY A 40 -9.22 -16.46 -1.52
CA GLY A 40 -10.55 -16.95 -1.24
C GLY A 40 -11.45 -15.91 -0.58
N PRO A 41 -12.79 -16.13 -0.56
CA PRO A 41 -13.76 -15.18 -0.01
C PRO A 41 -13.60 -14.95 1.50
N GLU A 42 -12.90 -15.85 2.22
CA GLU A 42 -12.58 -15.68 3.63
C GLU A 42 -11.72 -14.44 3.90
N VAL A 43 -10.96 -13.98 2.90
CA VAL A 43 -10.06 -12.84 3.06
C VAL A 43 -10.82 -11.50 3.13
N ASP A 44 -12.06 -11.46 2.63
CA ASP A 44 -12.95 -10.28 2.72
C ASP A 44 -13.28 -9.91 4.17
N PHE A 45 -13.12 -10.84 5.12
CA PHE A 45 -13.26 -10.56 6.55
C PHE A 45 -12.07 -9.80 7.16
N TYR A 46 -10.96 -9.66 6.42
CA TYR A 46 -9.72 -9.08 6.91
C TYR A 46 -9.24 -7.90 6.07
N PHE A 47 -9.40 -7.99 4.74
CA PHE A 47 -8.89 -7.00 3.80
C PHE A 47 -10.00 -6.47 2.90
N ALA A 48 -9.97 -5.16 2.69
CA ALA A 48 -10.91 -4.47 1.82
C ALA A 48 -10.44 -4.49 0.35
N TYR A 49 -9.17 -4.15 0.11
CA TYR A 49 -8.56 -4.11 -1.22
C TYR A 49 -7.03 -4.06 -1.11
N TRP A 50 -6.37 -4.16 -2.25
CA TRP A 50 -4.92 -4.13 -2.39
C TRP A 50 -4.50 -2.99 -3.30
N VAL A 51 -3.29 -2.50 -3.09
CA VAL A 51 -2.71 -1.41 -3.88
C VAL A 51 -1.35 -1.86 -4.38
N GLU A 52 -1.24 -2.02 -5.69
CA GLU A 52 0.05 -2.17 -6.36
C GLU A 52 0.61 -0.77 -6.62
N ALA A 53 1.90 -0.60 -6.33
CA ALA A 53 2.60 0.65 -6.55
C ALA A 53 4.03 0.39 -7.00
N TYR A 54 4.59 1.31 -7.78
CA TYR A 54 6.04 1.34 -7.98
C TYR A 54 6.66 2.24 -6.93
N GLU A 55 7.65 1.71 -6.22
CA GLU A 55 8.57 2.54 -5.49
C GLU A 55 9.20 3.55 -6.46
N VAL A 56 9.31 4.80 -6.04
CA VAL A 56 10.06 5.83 -6.76
C VAL A 56 11.46 5.81 -6.17
N PRO A 57 12.41 5.08 -6.78
CA PRO A 57 13.78 5.06 -6.31
C PRO A 57 14.43 6.43 -6.55
N GLU A 58 15.39 6.79 -5.70
CA GLU A 58 16.25 7.94 -5.97
C GLU A 58 17.28 7.63 -7.09
N THR A 59 17.67 6.36 -7.30
CA THR A 59 18.78 6.00 -8.20
C THR A 59 18.70 4.62 -8.91
N GLU A 60 17.68 3.79 -8.67
CA GLU A 60 17.62 2.38 -9.14
C GLU A 60 16.38 2.07 -10.01
N ALA A 61 16.21 0.80 -10.40
CA ALA A 61 15.03 0.33 -11.13
C ALA A 61 13.78 0.36 -10.22
N PRO A 62 12.59 0.69 -10.77
CA PRO A 62 11.35 0.71 -9.99
C PRO A 62 11.05 -0.68 -9.42
N THR A 63 10.86 -0.74 -8.10
CA THR A 63 10.46 -1.96 -7.39
C THR A 63 8.94 -1.97 -7.23
N THR A 64 8.29 -3.07 -7.62
CA THR A 64 6.86 -3.26 -7.36
C THR A 64 6.62 -3.54 -5.88
N LEU A 65 5.71 -2.79 -5.29
CA LEU A 65 5.26 -2.90 -3.91
C LEU A 65 3.76 -3.21 -3.93
N VAL A 66 3.33 -4.11 -3.05
CA VAL A 66 1.92 -4.42 -2.85
C VAL A 66 1.55 -4.09 -1.41
N PHE A 67 0.52 -3.27 -1.25
CA PHE A 67 0.00 -2.86 0.05
C PHE A 67 -1.39 -3.44 0.27
N GLU A 68 -1.67 -3.85 1.50
CA GLU A 68 -2.96 -4.35 1.91
C GLU A 68 -3.75 -3.26 2.63
N ARG A 69 -5.00 -3.01 2.21
CA ARG A 69 -5.95 -2.21 2.99
C ARG A 69 -6.76 -3.13 3.88
N GLY A 70 -6.53 -3.07 5.19
CA GLY A 70 -7.35 -3.80 6.16
C GLY A 70 -8.75 -3.21 6.29
N ILE A 71 -9.72 -4.05 6.66
CA ILE A 71 -11.08 -3.58 7.00
C ILE A 71 -11.11 -2.72 8.27
N ASP A 72 -10.06 -2.82 9.09
CA ASP A 72 -9.79 -1.99 10.27
C ASP A 72 -9.38 -0.54 9.90
N GLY A 73 -9.21 -0.25 8.61
CA GLY A 73 -8.79 1.04 8.13
C GLY A 73 -7.29 1.30 8.29
N ASN A 74 -6.48 0.27 8.55
CA ASN A 74 -5.03 0.34 8.49
C ASN A 74 -4.51 -0.08 7.12
N VAL A 75 -3.25 0.26 6.84
CA VAL A 75 -2.54 -0.18 5.64
C VAL A 75 -1.37 -1.01 6.08
N TYR A 76 -1.13 -2.10 5.38
CA TYR A 76 -0.07 -3.05 5.66
C TYR A 76 0.80 -3.24 4.42
N PHE A 77 2.07 -3.54 4.64
CA PHE A 77 3.06 -3.88 3.63
C PHE A 77 3.90 -5.02 4.20
N ASP A 78 3.93 -6.15 3.51
CA ASP A 78 4.66 -7.35 3.97
C ASP A 78 4.23 -7.77 5.39
N GLY A 79 2.92 -7.70 5.65
CA GLY A 79 2.31 -8.02 6.95
C GLY A 79 2.59 -7.01 8.08
N ARG A 80 3.25 -5.89 7.79
CA ARG A 80 3.55 -4.83 8.77
C ARG A 80 2.73 -3.59 8.51
N GLN A 81 2.17 -3.02 9.57
CA GLN A 81 1.42 -1.78 9.43
C GLN A 81 2.34 -0.65 8.95
N VAL A 82 1.84 0.18 8.03
CA VAL A 82 2.55 1.35 7.50
C VAL A 82 1.73 2.61 7.72
N THR A 83 2.42 3.74 7.84
CA THR A 83 1.80 5.06 7.71
C THR A 83 1.85 5.50 6.27
N ILE A 84 0.77 6.10 5.77
CA ILE A 84 0.68 6.64 4.40
C ILE A 84 0.38 8.12 4.47
N THR A 85 1.16 8.92 3.73
CA THR A 85 0.89 10.33 3.49
C THR A 85 0.73 10.56 2.00
N LEU A 86 -0.48 10.88 1.55
CA LEU A 86 -0.74 11.23 0.16
C LEU A 86 -0.03 12.53 -0.21
N LEU A 87 0.61 12.55 -1.38
CA LEU A 87 1.22 13.76 -1.94
C LEU A 87 0.23 14.47 -2.86
N LYS A 88 0.25 15.80 -2.86
CA LYS A 88 -0.59 16.61 -3.75
C LYS A 88 -0.04 16.62 -5.18
#